data_AF-A0A498GEC0-F1
#
_entry.id   AF-A0A498GEC0-F1
#
_cell.length_a   1.000
_cell.length_b   1.000
_cell.length_c   1.000
_cell.angle_alpha   90.00
_cell.angle_beta   90.00
_cell.angle_gamma   90.00
#
_symmetry.space_group_name_H-M   'P 1'
#
loop_
_entity.id
_entity.type
_entity.pdbx_description
1 polymer ?
#
loop_
_entity_poly.entity_id
_entity_poly.type
_entity_poly.pdbx_seq_one_letter_code
_entity_poly.pdbx_strand_id
1 'polypeptide(L)'
;MDRRTARLLNGALALCCLVLVLAAVYPVTTAESHSTQPVDERFTVPEVDDYRATGAIVADGETALKFEGAVTADGGRYLFIDEGAVRTEQFQASPGAPVYSRLVVEDVGSTDRRREQIQRDTDRKLIRESRTEGDVTFIIKENASDLRTDVSGAASVVVRSLYVVGYQRDIDPSQEATVYKPENGWYEGREPYHITGVTGQVRTVSDTTGVRSAEVRWDQTGSAGTYAELALVRLTGDAPTTYDISVEFKSGEPTVRRPAWVTAVKAGSEDR
;
A
#
# COMPACT_ATOMS: atom_id res chain seq x y z
N MET A 1 -26.60 -32.69 49.40
CA MET A 1 -25.87 -31.44 49.04
C MET A 1 -26.23 -30.38 50.06
N ASP A 2 -25.25 -29.86 50.79
CA ASP A 2 -25.51 -28.91 51.87
C ASP A 2 -26.06 -27.58 51.35
N ARG A 3 -27.04 -27.00 52.06
CA ARG A 3 -27.64 -25.70 51.73
C ARG A 3 -26.60 -24.58 51.60
N ARG A 4 -25.44 -24.72 52.24
CA ARG A 4 -24.30 -23.79 52.12
C ARG A 4 -23.58 -23.92 50.77
N THR A 5 -23.35 -25.15 50.30
CA THR A 5 -22.69 -25.42 49.02
C THR A 5 -23.55 -24.98 47.84
N ALA A 6 -24.87 -25.18 47.90
CA ALA A 6 -25.79 -24.72 46.87
C ALA A 6 -25.88 -23.19 46.78
N ARG A 7 -25.80 -22.47 47.91
CA ARG A 7 -25.78 -21.00 47.92
C ARG A 7 -24.47 -20.42 47.37
N LEU A 8 -23.34 -21.06 47.67
CA LEU A 8 -22.04 -20.65 47.11
C LEU A 8 -21.98 -20.87 45.60
N LEU A 9 -22.47 -22.02 45.11
CA LEU A 9 -22.56 -22.30 43.67
C LEU A 9 -23.50 -21.33 42.96
N ASN A 10 -24.69 -21.05 43.51
CA ASN A 10 -25.62 -20.10 42.92
C ASN A 10 -25.08 -18.65 42.96
N GLY A 11 -24.32 -18.29 44.00
CA GLY A 11 -23.64 -17.00 44.08
C GLY A 11 -22.54 -16.85 43.04
N ALA A 12 -21.72 -17.89 42.85
CA ALA A 12 -20.69 -17.91 41.80
C ALA A 12 -21.31 -17.88 40.39
N LEU A 13 -22.39 -18.63 40.18
CA LEU A 13 -23.11 -18.64 38.90
C LEU A 13 -23.74 -17.27 38.60
N ALA A 14 -24.37 -16.65 39.60
CA ALA A 14 -24.94 -15.31 39.46
C ALA A 14 -23.87 -14.25 39.18
N LEU A 15 -22.69 -14.36 39.79
CA LEU A 15 -21.55 -13.49 39.52
C LEU A 15 -21.02 -13.69 38.09
N CYS A 16 -20.86 -14.94 37.63
CA CYS A 16 -20.49 -15.24 36.25
C CYS A 16 -21.52 -14.71 35.24
N CYS A 17 -22.81 -14.89 35.51
CA CYS A 17 -23.87 -14.34 34.67
C CYS A 17 -23.84 -12.80 34.65
N LEU A 18 -23.56 -12.16 35.77
CA LEU A 18 -23.48 -10.69 35.85
C LEU A 18 -22.25 -10.13 35.13
N VAL A 19 -21.12 -10.84 35.18
CA VAL A 19 -19.92 -10.54 34.36
C VAL A 19 -20.20 -10.72 32.87
N LEU A 20 -20.90 -11.79 32.48
CA LEU A 20 -21.29 -12.03 31.08
C LEU A 20 -22.29 -10.98 30.57
N VAL A 21 -23.24 -10.55 31.40
CA VAL A 21 -24.17 -9.47 31.06
C VAL A 21 -23.46 -8.12 30.98
N LEU A 22 -22.52 -7.82 31.89
CA LEU A 22 -21.70 -6.61 31.80
C LEU A 22 -20.82 -6.62 30.54
N ALA A 23 -20.25 -7.76 30.16
CA ALA A 23 -19.49 -7.91 28.92
C ALA A 23 -20.37 -7.79 27.65
N ALA A 24 -21.66 -8.09 27.74
CA ALA A 24 -22.61 -7.95 26.64
C ALA A 24 -23.23 -6.54 26.53
N VAL A 25 -23.31 -5.79 27.63
CA VAL A 25 -23.96 -4.46 27.69
C VAL A 25 -22.96 -3.31 27.63
N TYR A 26 -21.72 -3.49 28.10
CA TYR A 26 -20.63 -2.56 27.81
C TYR A 26 -19.98 -2.98 26.50
N PRO A 27 -19.92 -2.12 25.47
CA PRO A 27 -19.11 -2.42 24.31
C PRO A 27 -17.65 -2.38 24.77
N VAL A 28 -17.09 -3.53 25.15
CA VAL A 28 -15.65 -3.70 25.41
C VAL A 28 -14.92 -3.77 24.08
N THR A 29 -15.28 -2.89 23.14
CA THR A 29 -14.43 -2.64 21.99
C THR A 29 -13.36 -1.68 22.47
N THR A 30 -12.10 -2.13 22.45
CA THR A 30 -10.95 -1.25 22.63
C THR A 30 -10.55 -0.59 21.32
N ALA A 31 -11.19 -0.98 20.21
CA ALA A 31 -10.90 -0.45 18.90
C ALA A 31 -11.38 1.00 18.77
N GLU A 32 -10.44 1.88 18.46
CA GLU A 32 -10.78 3.21 17.98
C GLU A 32 -11.19 3.11 16.51
N SER A 33 -12.36 3.68 16.20
CA SER A 33 -12.78 3.79 14.81
C SER A 33 -11.88 4.79 14.10
N HIS A 34 -11.34 4.42 12.94
CA HIS A 34 -10.64 5.35 12.04
C HIS A 34 -11.50 6.59 11.69
N SER A 35 -12.82 6.50 11.88
CA SER A 35 -13.78 7.59 11.69
C SER A 35 -13.78 8.66 12.79
N THR A 36 -13.17 8.41 13.96
CA THR A 36 -13.19 9.35 15.10
C THR A 36 -12.07 10.39 15.04
N GLN A 37 -11.02 10.14 14.25
CA GLN A 37 -9.96 11.09 13.90
C GLN A 37 -9.49 10.84 12.46
N PRO A 38 -10.19 11.36 11.44
CA PRO A 38 -9.91 11.02 10.05
C PRO A 38 -8.44 11.31 9.70
N VAL A 39 -7.74 10.29 9.22
CA VAL A 39 -6.33 10.38 8.79
C VAL A 39 -6.21 11.02 7.40
N ASP A 40 -7.33 11.17 6.70
CA ASP A 40 -7.51 11.85 5.42
C ASP A 40 -7.02 13.33 5.46
N GLU A 41 -6.89 13.89 6.67
CA GLU A 41 -6.29 15.20 6.94
C GLU A 41 -4.77 15.17 7.18
N ARG A 42 -4.09 14.01 7.10
CA ARG A 42 -2.69 13.86 7.55
C ARG A 42 -1.69 13.54 6.44
N PHE A 43 -2.02 12.64 5.50
CA PHE A 43 -1.05 12.15 4.50
C PHE A 43 -1.58 12.14 3.07
N THR A 44 -1.03 12.98 2.21
CA THR A 44 -1.36 13.03 0.78
C THR A 44 -0.10 12.82 -0.07
N VAL A 45 -0.30 12.47 -1.34
CA VAL A 45 0.78 12.57 -2.33
C VAL A 45 1.08 14.06 -2.52
N PRO A 46 2.34 14.51 -2.44
CA PRO A 46 2.67 15.91 -2.69
C PRO A 46 2.20 16.38 -4.08
N GLU A 47 1.52 17.53 -4.11
CA GLU A 47 1.10 18.19 -5.35
C GLU A 47 2.25 19.03 -5.92
N VAL A 48 3.16 18.38 -6.64
CA VAL A 48 4.31 19.04 -7.28
C VAL A 48 4.34 18.72 -8.79
N ASP A 49 4.84 19.67 -9.59
CA ASP A 49 4.84 19.55 -11.05
C ASP A 49 5.87 18.54 -11.54
N ASP A 50 7.03 18.48 -10.89
CA ASP A 50 8.13 17.58 -11.20
C ASP A 50 8.66 16.89 -9.94
N TYR A 51 8.83 15.58 -10.05
CA TYR A 51 9.25 14.74 -8.93
C TYR A 51 9.75 13.37 -9.35
N ARG A 52 10.51 12.76 -8.45
CA ARG A 52 10.73 11.32 -8.41
C ARG A 52 10.12 10.77 -7.14
N ALA A 53 9.41 9.66 -7.25
CA ALA A 53 8.82 8.95 -6.13
C ALA A 53 9.22 7.48 -6.17
N THR A 54 9.50 6.91 -5.01
CA THR A 54 9.68 5.46 -4.84
C THR A 54 8.89 5.02 -3.62
N GLY A 55 8.35 3.81 -3.64
CA GLY A 55 7.76 3.25 -2.44
C GLY A 55 7.56 1.75 -2.53
N ALA A 56 7.30 1.15 -1.38
CA ALA A 56 7.07 -0.28 -1.24
C ALA A 56 6.12 -0.58 -0.09
N ILE A 57 5.35 -1.65 -0.27
CA ILE A 57 4.53 -2.35 0.71
C ILE A 57 5.07 -3.78 0.77
N VAL A 58 5.61 -4.16 1.91
CA VAL A 58 6.10 -5.51 2.17
C VAL A 58 5.25 -6.13 3.27
N ALA A 59 4.76 -7.34 3.05
CA ALA A 59 4.00 -8.11 4.02
C ALA A 59 4.73 -9.43 4.28
N ASP A 60 5.07 -9.73 5.54
CA ASP A 60 5.83 -10.92 5.95
C ASP A 60 7.14 -11.13 5.17
N GLY A 61 7.79 -10.03 4.78
CA GLY A 61 9.02 -10.04 3.98
C GLY A 61 8.80 -10.23 2.47
N GLU A 62 7.56 -10.47 2.03
CA GLU A 62 7.19 -10.56 0.61
C GLU A 62 6.75 -9.20 0.08
N THR A 63 7.24 -8.82 -1.11
CA THR A 63 6.83 -7.56 -1.75
C THR A 63 5.40 -7.68 -2.26
N ALA A 64 4.47 -6.99 -1.62
CA ALA A 64 3.09 -6.89 -2.08
C ALA A 64 2.97 -5.86 -3.21
N LEU A 65 3.69 -4.74 -3.08
CA LEU A 65 3.79 -3.71 -4.11
C LEU A 65 5.11 -2.97 -3.97
N LYS A 66 5.77 -2.68 -5.09
CA LYS A 66 6.87 -1.73 -5.17
C LYS A 66 6.67 -0.85 -6.38
N PHE A 67 6.95 0.44 -6.26
CA PHE A 67 6.89 1.35 -7.40
C PHE A 67 8.08 2.30 -7.45
N GLU A 68 8.40 2.72 -8.65
CA GLU A 68 9.27 3.86 -8.95
C GLU A 68 8.59 4.71 -10.01
N GLY A 69 8.47 6.00 -9.75
CA GLY A 69 7.81 6.96 -10.62
C GLY A 69 8.67 8.21 -10.80
N ALA A 70 8.62 8.80 -11.99
CA ALA A 70 9.23 10.10 -12.24
C ALA A 70 8.42 10.91 -13.25
N VAL A 71 8.27 12.19 -12.96
CA VAL A 71 7.65 13.20 -13.83
C VAL A 71 8.60 14.38 -13.93
N THR A 72 9.03 14.73 -15.14
CA THR A 72 10.00 15.80 -15.38
C THR A 72 9.31 17.08 -15.85
N ALA A 73 9.99 18.23 -15.69
CA ALA A 73 9.49 19.52 -16.14
C ALA A 73 9.30 19.63 -17.67
N ASP A 74 10.11 18.92 -18.46
CA ASP A 74 9.93 18.78 -19.92
C ASP A 74 8.84 17.75 -20.31
N GLY A 75 8.17 17.17 -19.30
CA GLY A 75 6.99 16.32 -19.44
C GLY A 75 7.29 14.86 -19.79
N GLY A 76 8.56 14.45 -19.70
CA GLY A 76 8.97 13.04 -19.70
C GLY A 76 8.47 12.33 -18.44
N ARG A 77 8.00 11.09 -18.61
CA ARG A 77 7.38 10.32 -17.52
C ARG A 77 7.84 8.87 -17.55
N TYR A 78 8.03 8.33 -16.36
CA TYR A 78 8.42 6.95 -16.14
C TYR A 78 7.64 6.38 -14.96
N LEU A 79 7.22 5.12 -15.09
CA LEU A 79 6.58 4.36 -14.03
C LEU A 79 7.09 2.93 -14.09
N PHE A 80 7.47 2.40 -12.95
CA PHE A 80 7.74 0.98 -12.74
C PHE A 80 6.91 0.52 -11.55
N ILE A 81 6.24 -0.61 -11.67
CA ILE A 81 5.45 -1.26 -10.63
C ILE A 81 5.81 -2.75 -10.62
N ASP A 82 6.07 -3.29 -9.44
CA ASP A 82 6.28 -4.70 -9.17
C ASP A 82 5.23 -5.17 -8.14
N GLU A 83 4.37 -6.09 -8.54
CA GLU A 83 3.32 -6.72 -7.73
C GLU A 83 3.61 -8.22 -7.54
N GLY A 84 4.90 -8.59 -7.51
CA GLY A 84 5.38 -9.97 -7.40
C GLY A 84 5.35 -10.68 -8.75
N ALA A 85 4.26 -11.37 -9.06
CA ALA A 85 4.13 -12.18 -10.28
C ALA A 85 3.95 -11.34 -11.56
N VAL A 86 3.70 -10.04 -11.41
CA VAL A 86 3.48 -9.10 -12.51
C VAL A 86 4.35 -7.88 -12.30
N ARG A 87 5.14 -7.54 -13.32
CA ARG A 87 5.95 -6.31 -13.35
C ARG A 87 5.55 -5.47 -14.55
N THR A 88 5.28 -4.18 -14.31
CA THR A 88 4.91 -3.22 -15.34
C THR A 88 5.90 -2.08 -15.36
N GLU A 89 6.46 -1.77 -16.52
CA GLU A 89 7.31 -0.60 -16.73
C GLU A 89 6.74 0.23 -17.88
N GLN A 90 6.58 1.53 -17.69
CA GLN A 90 5.99 2.44 -18.64
C GLN A 90 6.88 3.65 -18.86
N PHE A 91 6.88 4.14 -20.09
CA PHE A 91 7.63 5.31 -20.50
C PHE A 91 6.81 6.16 -21.46
N GLN A 92 6.79 7.47 -21.19
CA GLN A 92 6.23 8.49 -22.05
C GLN A 92 7.25 9.59 -22.26
N ALA A 93 7.56 9.91 -23.52
CA ALA A 93 8.62 10.87 -23.83
C ALA A 93 8.21 12.33 -23.55
N SER A 94 6.94 12.66 -23.76
CA SER A 94 6.37 13.99 -23.53
C SER A 94 4.85 13.87 -23.44
N PRO A 95 4.12 14.89 -22.94
CA PRO A 95 2.66 14.88 -22.92
C PRO A 95 2.12 14.69 -24.35
N GLY A 96 1.10 13.84 -24.50
CA GLY A 96 0.52 13.50 -25.80
C GLY A 96 1.34 12.53 -26.65
N ALA A 97 2.57 12.18 -26.26
CA ALA A 97 3.30 11.09 -26.92
C ALA A 97 2.69 9.74 -26.54
N PRO A 98 2.83 8.70 -27.39
CA PRO A 98 2.43 7.35 -27.04
C PRO A 98 3.12 6.87 -25.76
N VAL A 99 2.37 6.13 -24.94
CA VAL A 99 2.95 5.41 -23.80
C VAL A 99 3.44 4.07 -24.30
N TYR A 100 4.68 3.74 -23.97
CA TYR A 100 5.21 2.40 -24.17
C TYR A 100 5.14 1.67 -22.84
N SER A 101 4.63 0.45 -22.84
CA SER A 101 4.54 -0.41 -21.66
C SER A 101 5.30 -1.72 -21.90
N ARG A 102 6.08 -2.15 -20.93
CA ARG A 102 6.69 -3.47 -20.84
C ARG A 102 6.06 -4.18 -19.65
N LEU A 103 5.32 -5.25 -19.94
CA LEU A 103 4.62 -6.07 -18.96
C LEU A 103 5.29 -7.44 -18.90
N VAL A 104 5.80 -7.84 -17.75
CA VAL A 104 6.38 -9.16 -17.49
C VAL A 104 5.44 -9.92 -16.56
N VAL A 105 5.10 -11.16 -16.93
CA VAL A 105 4.19 -12.04 -16.17
C VAL A 105 4.87 -13.39 -15.96
N GLU A 106 5.03 -13.79 -14.70
CA GLU A 106 5.69 -15.06 -14.32
C GLU A 106 4.75 -16.29 -14.47
N ASP A 107 3.43 -16.10 -14.35
CA ASP A 107 2.44 -17.19 -14.53
C ASP A 107 1.90 -17.28 -15.97
N VAL A 108 2.38 -18.31 -16.69
CA VAL A 108 1.98 -18.63 -18.07
C VAL A 108 0.47 -18.90 -18.20
N GLY A 109 -0.20 -19.42 -17.17
CA GLY A 109 -1.62 -19.77 -17.22
C GLY A 109 -2.56 -18.57 -17.44
N SER A 110 -2.09 -17.37 -17.10
CA SER A 110 -2.85 -16.12 -17.27
C SER A 110 -2.52 -15.38 -18.59
N THR A 111 -1.49 -15.82 -19.32
CA THR A 111 -0.91 -15.05 -20.43
C THR A 111 -1.81 -14.95 -21.66
N ASP A 112 -2.55 -16.00 -21.98
CA ASP A 112 -3.50 -15.98 -23.11
C ASP A 112 -4.64 -14.98 -22.87
N ARG A 113 -5.21 -14.99 -21.66
CA ARG A 113 -6.24 -14.01 -21.25
C ARG A 113 -5.68 -12.58 -21.30
N ARG A 114 -4.44 -12.38 -20.86
CA ARG A 114 -3.78 -11.07 -20.88
C ARG A 114 -3.56 -10.59 -22.32
N ARG A 115 -3.10 -11.47 -23.22
CA ARG A 115 -2.95 -11.19 -24.64
C ARG A 115 -4.27 -10.77 -25.27
N GLU A 116 -5.34 -11.52 -25.00
CA GLU A 116 -6.68 -11.18 -25.50
C GLU A 116 -7.16 -9.82 -24.99
N GLN A 117 -6.94 -9.50 -23.71
CA GLN A 117 -7.29 -8.19 -23.16
C GLN A 117 -6.55 -7.06 -23.87
N ILE A 118 -5.24 -7.20 -24.08
CA ILE A 118 -4.42 -6.19 -24.78
C ILE A 118 -4.89 -6.02 -26.23
N GLN A 119 -5.26 -7.11 -26.92
CA GLN A 119 -5.68 -7.07 -28.32
C GLN A 119 -7.11 -6.55 -28.51
N ARG A 120 -7.98 -6.68 -27.50
CA ARG A 120 -9.35 -6.14 -27.53
C ARG A 120 -9.40 -4.65 -27.24
N ASP A 121 -8.41 -4.12 -26.52
CA ASP A 121 -8.31 -2.70 -26.22
C ASP A 121 -7.85 -1.94 -27.47
N THR A 122 -8.74 -1.11 -28.04
CA THR A 122 -8.48 -0.35 -29.27
C THR A 122 -7.44 0.76 -29.09
N ASP A 123 -7.19 1.18 -27.85
CA ASP A 123 -6.18 2.19 -27.54
C ASP A 123 -4.80 1.59 -27.35
N ARG A 124 -4.68 0.25 -27.35
CA ARG A 124 -3.44 -0.47 -27.18
C ARG A 124 -3.08 -1.26 -28.43
N LYS A 125 -1.78 -1.39 -28.66
CA LYS A 125 -1.21 -2.24 -29.71
C LYS A 125 -0.11 -3.09 -29.11
N LEU A 126 -0.30 -4.41 -29.16
CA LEU A 126 0.77 -5.36 -28.88
C LEU A 126 1.84 -5.26 -29.98
N ILE A 127 3.04 -4.80 -29.61
CA ILE A 127 4.18 -4.63 -30.52
C ILE A 127 5.00 -5.91 -30.60
N ARG A 128 5.26 -6.52 -29.44
CA ARG A 128 6.08 -7.73 -29.32
C ARG A 128 5.62 -8.55 -28.13
N GLU A 129 5.72 -9.84 -28.28
CA GLU A 129 5.63 -10.81 -27.19
C GLU A 129 6.87 -11.71 -27.24
N SER A 130 7.44 -12.02 -26.08
CA SER A 130 8.54 -12.96 -25.95
C SER A 130 8.42 -13.78 -24.68
N ARG A 131 8.83 -15.04 -24.73
CA ARG A 131 8.86 -15.95 -23.58
C ARG A 131 10.31 -16.24 -23.21
N THR A 132 10.64 -16.18 -21.93
CA THR A 132 11.98 -16.46 -21.42
C THR A 132 11.86 -17.08 -20.03
N GLU A 133 12.43 -18.28 -19.84
CA GLU A 133 12.58 -18.92 -18.51
C GLU A 133 11.28 -19.08 -17.68
N GLY A 134 10.11 -19.14 -18.33
CA GLY A 134 8.81 -19.23 -17.65
C GLY A 134 8.02 -17.93 -17.70
N ASP A 135 8.69 -16.80 -17.89
CA ASP A 135 8.06 -15.49 -17.97
C ASP A 135 7.61 -15.15 -19.39
N VAL A 136 6.51 -14.42 -19.49
CA VAL A 136 6.08 -13.80 -20.75
C VAL A 136 6.19 -12.28 -20.63
N THR A 137 6.94 -11.70 -21.56
CA THR A 137 7.08 -10.24 -21.71
C THR A 137 6.26 -9.75 -22.88
N PHE A 138 5.36 -8.81 -22.61
CA PHE A 138 4.60 -8.06 -23.61
C PHE A 138 5.16 -6.65 -23.72
N ILE A 139 5.42 -6.21 -24.96
CA ILE A 139 5.73 -4.82 -25.28
C ILE A 139 4.52 -4.23 -25.97
N ILE A 140 3.94 -3.20 -25.36
CA ILE A 140 2.68 -2.60 -25.74
C ILE A 140 2.93 -1.13 -26.05
N LYS A 141 2.26 -0.61 -27.08
CA LYS A 141 2.17 0.81 -27.37
C LYS A 141 0.73 1.24 -27.14
N GLU A 142 0.53 2.26 -26.34
CA GLU A 142 -0.78 2.83 -26.04
C GLU A 142 -0.86 4.23 -26.68
N ASN A 143 -2.02 4.54 -27.27
CA ASN A 143 -2.29 5.89 -27.78
C ASN A 143 -2.25 6.90 -26.63
N ALA A 144 -2.06 8.18 -26.97
CA ALA A 144 -1.76 9.29 -26.05
C ALA A 144 -2.59 9.29 -24.73
N SER A 145 -2.11 8.54 -23.73
CA SER A 145 -2.63 8.48 -22.37
C SER A 145 -1.75 9.32 -21.45
N ASP A 146 -2.32 9.83 -20.36
CA ASP A 146 -1.58 10.67 -19.42
C ASP A 146 -0.95 9.82 -18.30
N LEU A 147 0.32 9.43 -18.48
CA LEU A 147 1.06 8.63 -17.49
C LEU A 147 1.28 9.37 -16.15
N ARG A 148 1.10 10.70 -16.08
CA ARG A 148 1.27 11.45 -14.82
C ARG A 148 0.29 10.97 -13.75
N THR A 149 -0.96 10.73 -14.16
CA THR A 149 -2.02 10.26 -13.26
C THR A 149 -1.66 8.90 -12.68
N ASP A 150 -1.17 7.97 -13.52
CA ASP A 150 -0.78 6.63 -13.10
C ASP A 150 0.41 6.67 -12.11
N VAL A 151 1.39 7.55 -12.34
CA VAL A 151 2.52 7.75 -11.41
C VAL A 151 2.01 8.22 -10.05
N SER A 152 1.14 9.24 -10.02
CA SER A 152 0.56 9.74 -8.77
C SER A 152 -0.37 8.71 -8.10
N GLY A 153 -1.05 7.88 -8.89
CA GLY A 153 -1.92 6.80 -8.43
C GLY A 153 -1.15 5.70 -7.72
N ALA A 154 -0.03 5.23 -8.29
CA ALA A 154 0.85 4.26 -7.65
C ALA A 154 1.39 4.77 -6.31
N ALA A 155 1.81 6.04 -6.27
CA ALA A 155 2.20 6.71 -5.04
C ALA A 155 1.06 6.79 -4.01
N SER A 156 -0.16 7.09 -4.48
CA SER A 156 -1.34 7.18 -3.61
C SER A 156 -1.68 5.85 -2.94
N VAL A 157 -1.48 4.72 -3.61
CA VAL A 157 -1.70 3.39 -3.00
C VAL A 157 -0.83 3.22 -1.76
N VAL A 158 0.48 3.49 -1.87
CA VAL A 158 1.41 3.35 -0.74
C VAL A 158 1.13 4.37 0.37
N VAL A 159 0.87 5.63 0.02
CA VAL A 159 0.51 6.67 1.00
C VAL A 159 -0.78 6.30 1.73
N ARG A 160 -1.78 5.75 1.03
CA ARG A 160 -3.04 5.28 1.64
C ARG A 160 -2.84 4.10 2.58
N SER A 161 -1.84 3.25 2.35
CA SER A 161 -1.52 2.15 3.28
C SER A 161 -1.02 2.65 4.63
N LEU A 162 -0.53 3.89 4.73
CA LEU A 162 -0.15 4.47 6.02
C LEU A 162 -1.37 4.69 6.93
N TYR A 163 -2.60 4.75 6.40
CA TYR A 163 -3.83 4.96 7.17
C TYR A 163 -4.24 3.81 8.09
N VAL A 164 -3.56 2.67 8.00
CA VAL A 164 -3.87 1.48 8.82
C VAL A 164 -3.49 1.70 10.30
N VAL A 165 -2.61 2.65 10.60
CA VAL A 165 -2.08 2.87 11.96
C VAL A 165 -2.31 4.31 12.40
N GLY A 166 -2.51 4.51 13.70
CA GLY A 166 -2.56 5.85 14.31
C GLY A 166 -1.18 6.49 14.38
N TYR A 167 -1.12 7.82 14.40
CA TYR A 167 0.15 8.54 14.51
C TYR A 167 0.07 9.70 15.49
N GLN A 168 1.13 9.83 16.29
CA GLN A 168 1.40 10.99 17.10
C GLN A 168 2.28 11.99 16.34
N ARG A 169 1.85 13.26 16.28
CA ARG A 169 2.67 14.35 15.75
C ARG A 169 3.79 14.69 16.74
N ASP A 170 5.03 14.65 16.28
CA ASP A 170 6.19 15.15 17.02
C ASP A 170 6.33 16.64 16.73
N ILE A 171 6.07 17.47 17.74
CA ILE A 171 6.11 18.94 17.61
C ILE A 171 7.52 19.40 18.00
N ASP A 172 8.43 19.35 17.03
CA ASP A 172 9.73 20.01 17.14
C ASP A 172 9.69 21.32 16.34
N PRO A 173 9.61 22.49 17.00
CA PRO A 173 9.52 23.79 16.33
C PRO A 173 10.79 24.18 15.56
N SER A 174 11.87 23.39 15.65
CA SER A 174 13.12 23.61 14.91
C SER A 174 13.21 22.84 13.59
N GLN A 175 12.28 21.93 13.30
CA GLN A 175 12.27 21.11 12.09
C GLN A 175 11.48 21.79 10.96
N GLU A 176 12.03 21.81 9.75
CA GLU A 176 11.32 22.26 8.53
C GLU A 176 10.22 21.27 8.07
N ALA A 177 10.11 20.10 8.68
CA ALA A 177 9.19 19.03 8.30
C ALA A 177 8.41 18.57 9.53
N THR A 178 7.10 18.37 9.38
CA THR A 178 6.31 17.73 10.42
C THR A 178 6.61 16.23 10.46
N VAL A 179 6.92 15.72 11.64
CA VAL A 179 7.22 14.30 11.87
C VAL A 179 6.06 13.63 12.59
N TYR A 180 5.72 12.41 12.17
CA TYR A 180 4.67 11.59 12.74
C TYR A 180 5.23 10.22 13.13
N LYS A 181 4.96 9.77 14.35
CA LYS A 181 5.38 8.46 14.86
C LYS A 181 4.18 7.52 14.96
N PRO A 182 4.26 6.28 14.44
CA PRO A 182 3.16 5.34 14.49
C PRO A 182 2.89 4.88 15.93
N GLU A 183 1.65 4.50 16.21
CA GLU A 183 1.19 4.09 17.54
C GLU A 183 0.71 2.63 17.55
N ASN A 184 0.98 1.92 18.65
CA ASN A 184 0.36 0.61 18.88
C ASN A 184 -1.09 0.84 19.33
N GLY A 185 -2.00 -0.05 18.95
CA GLY A 185 -3.40 0.12 19.35
C GLY A 185 -4.35 -0.85 18.69
N TRP A 186 -5.62 -0.75 19.09
CA TRP A 186 -6.73 -1.42 18.44
C TRP A 186 -7.39 -0.45 17.47
N TYR A 187 -7.64 -0.93 16.26
CA TYR A 187 -8.21 -0.15 15.18
C TYR A 187 -9.38 -0.89 14.55
N GLU A 188 -10.33 -0.14 14.01
CA GLU A 188 -11.51 -0.68 13.34
C GLU A 188 -11.40 -0.54 11.82
N GLY A 189 -11.35 -1.66 11.10
CA GLY A 189 -11.43 -1.71 9.63
C GLY A 189 -12.72 -2.38 9.17
N ARG A 190 -12.62 -3.27 8.17
CA ARG A 190 -13.72 -4.21 7.86
C ARG A 190 -14.03 -5.13 9.03
N GLU A 191 -12.98 -5.49 9.76
CA GLU A 191 -13.01 -6.21 11.02
C GLU A 191 -12.06 -5.49 11.98
N PRO A 192 -12.26 -5.57 13.31
CA PRO A 192 -11.32 -5.04 14.28
C PRO A 192 -9.96 -5.74 14.21
N TYR A 193 -8.89 -4.99 14.38
CA TYR A 193 -7.53 -5.51 14.38
C TYR A 193 -6.68 -4.82 15.44
N HIS A 194 -5.57 -5.47 15.79
CA HIS A 194 -4.62 -4.98 16.78
C HIS A 194 -3.24 -4.83 16.14
N ILE A 195 -2.62 -3.68 16.38
CA ILE A 195 -1.31 -3.30 15.86
C ILE A 195 -0.31 -3.27 17.01
N THR A 196 0.81 -3.96 16.84
CA THR A 196 1.93 -4.00 17.78
C THR A 196 3.27 -3.80 17.09
N GLY A 197 4.33 -3.59 17.87
CA GLY A 197 5.69 -3.54 17.33
C GLY A 197 5.95 -2.36 16.40
N VAL A 198 5.16 -1.28 16.53
CA VAL A 198 5.30 -0.13 15.64
C VAL A 198 6.67 0.53 15.78
N THR A 199 7.28 0.85 14.64
CA THR A 199 8.56 1.57 14.57
C THR A 199 8.60 2.49 13.36
N GLY A 200 9.55 3.42 13.35
CA GLY A 200 9.79 4.32 12.24
C GLY A 200 9.02 5.63 12.33
N GLN A 201 8.83 6.29 11.20
CA GLN A 201 8.19 7.61 11.13
C GLN A 201 7.74 8.00 9.72
N VAL A 202 6.80 8.93 9.66
CA VAL A 202 6.40 9.66 8.45
C VAL A 202 6.87 11.10 8.58
N ARG A 203 7.43 11.67 7.51
CA ARG A 203 7.82 13.07 7.38
C ARG A 203 7.00 13.72 6.29
N THR A 204 6.36 14.84 6.57
CA THR A 204 5.64 15.63 5.55
C THR A 204 6.46 16.83 5.08
N VAL A 205 6.04 17.42 3.96
CA VAL A 205 6.59 18.67 3.45
C VAL A 205 6.05 19.82 4.30
N SER A 206 6.90 20.39 5.15
CA SER A 206 6.55 21.54 6.00
C SER A 206 5.29 21.30 6.85
N ASP A 207 4.37 22.27 6.88
CA ASP A 207 3.09 22.18 7.58
C ASP A 207 1.96 21.61 6.70
N THR A 208 2.30 20.97 5.58
CA THR A 208 1.32 20.29 4.71
C THR A 208 1.16 18.82 5.09
N THR A 209 0.16 18.19 4.48
CA THR A 209 -0.08 16.74 4.54
C THR A 209 0.74 15.95 3.53
N GLY A 210 1.45 16.61 2.62
CA GLY A 210 2.20 15.93 1.56
C GLY A 210 3.34 15.10 2.13
N VAL A 211 3.31 13.77 1.97
CA VAL A 211 4.35 12.89 2.48
C VAL A 211 5.64 13.10 1.70
N ARG A 212 6.70 13.52 2.38
CA ARG A 212 8.05 13.61 1.83
C ARG A 212 8.75 12.26 1.92
N SER A 213 8.66 11.61 3.07
CA SER A 213 9.15 10.25 3.24
C SER A 213 8.42 9.51 4.35
N ALA A 214 8.34 8.20 4.23
CA ALA A 214 7.95 7.32 5.32
C ALA A 214 8.85 6.08 5.31
N GLU A 215 9.15 5.62 6.51
CA GLU A 215 9.72 4.30 6.75
C GLU A 215 9.10 3.84 8.06
N VAL A 216 8.11 2.97 7.96
CA VAL A 216 7.32 2.50 9.10
C VAL A 216 7.13 1.00 9.03
N ARG A 217 7.10 0.37 10.19
CA ARG A 217 6.89 -1.07 10.34
C ARG A 217 5.95 -1.35 11.48
N TRP A 218 5.11 -2.36 11.35
CA TRP A 218 4.23 -2.85 12.42
C TRP A 218 3.83 -4.31 12.22
N ASP A 219 3.35 -4.94 13.29
CA ASP A 219 2.73 -6.25 13.27
C ASP A 219 1.21 -6.11 13.43
N GLN A 220 0.43 -6.73 12.56
CA GLN A 220 -1.03 -6.68 12.57
C GLN A 220 -1.64 -8.06 12.90
N THR A 221 -2.53 -8.09 13.87
CA THR A 221 -3.37 -9.26 14.18
C THR A 221 -4.82 -8.95 13.82
N GLY A 222 -5.39 -9.67 12.85
CA GLY A 222 -6.80 -9.55 12.46
C GLY A 222 -7.76 -10.18 13.48
N SER A 223 -9.04 -9.83 13.39
CA SER A 223 -10.12 -10.37 14.24
C SER A 223 -9.85 -10.26 15.74
N ALA A 224 -9.22 -9.17 16.14
CA ALA A 224 -8.73 -8.95 17.50
C ALA A 224 -9.17 -7.58 18.01
N GLY A 225 -10.48 -7.37 18.16
CA GLY A 225 -11.08 -6.14 18.68
C GLY A 225 -11.06 -6.01 20.21
N THR A 226 -10.73 -7.10 20.90
CA THR A 226 -10.59 -7.16 22.36
C THR A 226 -9.35 -7.94 22.79
N TYR A 227 -8.93 -7.78 24.04
CA TYR A 227 -7.87 -8.60 24.63
C TYR A 227 -8.20 -10.11 24.67
N ALA A 228 -9.48 -10.46 24.83
CA ALA A 228 -9.93 -11.86 24.87
C ALA A 228 -9.82 -12.51 23.48
N GLU A 229 -10.20 -11.77 22.44
CA GLU A 229 -10.04 -12.20 21.03
C GLU A 229 -8.57 -12.32 20.66
N LEU A 230 -7.73 -11.34 21.04
CA LEU A 230 -6.30 -11.41 20.82
C LEU A 230 -5.66 -12.64 21.48
N ALA A 231 -6.05 -12.96 22.72
CA ALA A 231 -5.60 -14.16 23.40
C ALA A 231 -6.06 -15.44 22.69
N LEU A 232 -7.30 -15.47 22.19
CA LEU A 232 -7.83 -16.60 21.43
C LEU A 232 -7.07 -16.81 20.12
N VAL A 233 -6.85 -15.75 19.33
CA VAL A 233 -6.10 -15.81 18.05
C VAL A 233 -4.68 -16.32 18.28
N ARG A 234 -4.00 -15.83 19.32
CA ARG A 234 -2.66 -16.31 19.71
C ARG A 234 -2.65 -17.78 20.12
N LEU A 235 -3.75 -18.30 20.69
CA LEU A 235 -3.89 -19.71 21.06
C LEU A 235 -4.23 -20.60 19.86
N THR A 236 -4.97 -20.09 18.87
CA THR A 236 -5.34 -20.83 17.65
C THR A 236 -4.27 -20.79 16.57
N GLY A 237 -3.23 -19.95 16.74
CA GLY A 237 -1.96 -20.08 16.03
C GLY A 237 -1.78 -19.16 14.82
N ASP A 238 -2.65 -18.18 14.59
CA ASP A 238 -2.42 -17.20 13.53
C ASP A 238 -1.35 -16.21 14.01
N ALA A 239 -0.18 -16.26 13.38
CA ALA A 239 0.88 -15.28 13.61
C ALA A 239 0.43 -13.91 13.09
N PRO A 240 0.84 -12.80 13.75
CA PRO A 240 0.63 -11.47 13.19
C PRO A 240 1.32 -11.34 11.84
N THR A 241 0.68 -10.64 10.91
CA THR A 241 1.31 -10.24 9.64
C THR A 241 2.17 -9.01 9.90
N THR A 242 3.45 -9.10 9.59
CA THR A 242 4.38 -7.97 9.61
C THR A 242 4.19 -7.13 8.36
N TYR A 243 4.02 -5.82 8.50
CA TYR A 243 4.03 -4.87 7.40
C TYR A 243 5.23 -3.93 7.51
N ASP A 244 5.94 -3.72 6.39
CA ASP A 244 6.94 -2.67 6.22
C ASP A 244 6.51 -1.76 5.05
N ILE A 245 6.29 -0.48 5.34
CA ILE A 245 5.91 0.53 4.35
C ILE A 245 7.03 1.56 4.22
N SER A 246 7.46 1.80 2.98
CA SER A 246 8.40 2.86 2.67
C SER A 246 7.90 3.72 1.52
N VAL A 247 8.12 5.03 1.62
CA VAL A 247 7.92 5.96 0.50
C VAL A 247 8.93 7.09 0.59
N GLU A 248 9.38 7.58 -0.55
CA GLU A 248 10.25 8.74 -0.66
C GLU A 248 9.84 9.57 -1.87
N PHE A 249 9.60 10.86 -1.66
CA PHE A 249 9.34 11.86 -2.67
C PHE A 249 10.48 12.87 -2.73
N LYS A 250 11.02 13.06 -3.93
CA LYS A 250 12.07 14.04 -4.24
C LYS A 250 11.54 15.00 -5.29
N SER A 251 11.32 16.24 -4.90
CA SER A 251 11.11 17.37 -5.82
C SER A 251 12.45 17.92 -6.32
N GLY A 252 12.41 18.73 -7.38
CA GLY A 252 13.57 19.23 -8.12
C GLY A 252 13.50 18.77 -9.57
N GLU A 253 14.61 18.83 -10.32
CA GLU A 253 14.65 18.45 -11.74
C GLU A 253 15.00 16.95 -11.93
N PRO A 254 14.06 15.99 -11.83
CA PRO A 254 14.35 14.61 -12.15
C PRO A 254 14.68 14.47 -13.64
N THR A 255 15.55 13.51 -13.95
CA THR A 255 15.80 13.11 -15.34
C THR A 255 15.13 11.77 -15.62
N VAL A 256 14.32 11.69 -16.66
CA VAL A 256 13.79 10.42 -17.16
C VAL A 256 14.60 10.00 -18.39
N ARG A 257 15.34 8.90 -18.27
CA ARG A 257 16.08 8.32 -19.39
C ARG A 257 15.19 7.36 -20.15
N ARG A 258 15.21 7.44 -21.48
CA ARG A 258 14.51 6.47 -22.34
C ARG A 258 15.05 5.06 -22.10
N PRO A 259 14.20 4.09 -21.72
CA PRO A 259 14.65 2.71 -21.54
C PRO A 259 15.16 2.07 -22.84
N ALA A 260 16.14 1.18 -22.74
CA ALA A 260 16.75 0.52 -23.90
C ALA A 260 15.73 -0.28 -24.75
N TRP A 261 14.74 -0.90 -24.09
CA TRP A 261 13.71 -1.67 -24.78
C TRP A 261 12.78 -0.79 -25.63
N VAL A 262 12.57 0.48 -25.26
CA VAL A 262 11.83 1.45 -26.09
C VAL A 262 12.62 1.82 -27.34
N THR A 263 13.94 1.98 -27.21
CA THR A 263 14.83 2.25 -28.35
C THR A 263 14.80 1.08 -29.36
N ALA A 264 14.83 -0.16 -28.86
CA ALA A 264 14.73 -1.35 -29.70
C ALA A 264 13.40 -1.44 -30.46
N VAL A 265 12.29 -1.01 -29.85
CA VAL A 265 10.98 -0.93 -30.52
C VAL A 265 11.00 0.06 -31.68
N LYS A 266 11.59 1.25 -31.49
CA LYS A 266 11.64 2.28 -32.54
C LYS A 266 12.49 1.84 -33.73
N ALA A 267 13.67 1.29 -33.48
CA ALA A 267 14.54 0.75 -34.53
C ALA A 267 13.83 -0.35 -35.35
N GLY A 268 13.16 -1.30 -34.67
CA GLY A 268 12.39 -2.34 -35.35
C GLY A 268 11.10 -1.89 -36.05
N SER A 269 10.67 -0.64 -35.84
CA SER A 269 9.52 -0.04 -36.53
C SER A 269 9.90 0.81 -37.75
N GLU A 270 11.17 1.21 -37.88
CA GLU A 270 11.69 1.91 -39.07
C GLU A 270 12.13 0.94 -40.18
N ASP A 271 12.36 -0.33 -39.85
CA ASP A 271 12.74 -1.41 -40.77
C ASP A 271 11.54 -2.25 -41.29
N ARG A 272 10.30 -1.75 -41.19
CA ARG A 272 9.08 -2.43 -41.69
C ARG A 272 8.18 -1.55 -42.53
#